data_AF-A0A0B2RAD8-F1
#
_entry.id   AF-A0A0B2RAD8-F1
#
_cell.length_a   1.000
_cell.length_b   1.000
_cell.length_c   1.000
_cell.angle_alpha   90.00
_cell.angle_beta   90.00
_cell.angle_gamma   90.00
#
_symmetry.space_group_name_H-M   'P 1'
#
loop_
_entity.id
_entity.type
_entity.pdbx_description
1 polymer ?
#
loop_
_entity_poly.entity_id
_entity_poly.type
_entity_poly.pdbx_seq_one_letter_code
_entity_poly.pdbx_strand_id
1 'polypeptide(L)'
;MLDEGFIARLGDFGLARQTEHDKSPDATMAAGTMGYLAPEYVLTGRASEKTDVLSYGVVVLEVANGRRPIEKDAPAAGNGKVGISSNFVEWIWSLRQEGKLLIVADPRLEGEFEEGEMRKVLLVGLACSHPDSIARPTMRGVVQMLLDEAEVLIVPRTKPFTSYSTS
;
A
#
# COMPACT_ATOMS: atom_id res chain seq x y z
N MET A 1 -4.23 16.66 0.76
CA MET A 1 -5.17 17.66 1.34
C MET A 1 -6.56 17.40 0.78
N LEU A 2 -7.61 17.83 1.47
CA LEU A 2 -8.99 17.83 0.97
C LEU A 2 -9.42 19.30 0.84
N ASP A 3 -10.08 19.67 -0.26
CA ASP A 3 -10.71 20.99 -0.37
C ASP A 3 -12.13 21.00 0.27
N GLU A 4 -12.84 22.14 0.18
CA GLU A 4 -14.18 22.31 0.77
C GLU A 4 -15.21 21.29 0.25
N GLY A 5 -15.00 20.76 -0.96
CA GLY A 5 -15.84 19.73 -1.56
C GLY A 5 -15.39 18.31 -1.21
N PHE A 6 -14.46 18.12 -0.27
CA PHE A 6 -13.81 16.85 0.04
C PHE A 6 -13.08 16.22 -1.16
N ILE A 7 -12.67 17.02 -2.15
CA ILE A 7 -11.89 16.52 -3.27
C ILE A 7 -10.43 16.39 -2.85
N ALA A 8 -9.86 15.20 -3.05
CA ALA A 8 -8.48 14.91 -2.71
C ALA A 8 -7.51 15.63 -3.66
N ARG A 9 -6.52 16.32 -3.06
CA ARG A 9 -5.41 16.97 -3.75
C ARG A 9 -4.09 16.47 -3.18
N LEU A 10 -3.23 15.91 -4.04
CA LEU A 10 -1.88 15.52 -3.67
C LEU A 10 -1.02 16.78 -3.47
N GLY A 11 -0.19 16.78 -2.43
CA GLY A 11 0.71 17.88 -2.09
C GLY A 11 2.00 17.35 -1.49
N ASP A 12 2.84 18.27 -1.02
CA ASP A 12 4.18 17.98 -0.48
C ASP A 12 5.12 17.28 -1.48
N PHE A 13 5.60 18.06 -2.44
CA PHE A 13 6.54 17.62 -3.47
C PHE A 13 8.01 17.80 -3.03
N GLY A 14 8.30 17.93 -1.73
CA GLY A 14 9.66 18.20 -1.22
C GLY A 14 10.67 17.08 -1.51
N LEU A 15 10.19 15.85 -1.75
CA LEU A 15 10.98 14.70 -2.16
C LEU A 15 10.72 14.26 -3.61
N ALA A 16 9.86 14.97 -4.34
CA ALA A 16 9.52 14.62 -5.71
C ALA A 16 10.74 14.72 -6.62
N ARG A 17 10.83 13.82 -7.60
CA ARG A 17 11.95 13.78 -8.54
C ARG A 17 11.45 13.72 -9.96
N GLN A 18 12.09 14.49 -10.82
CA GLN A 18 11.93 14.35 -12.26
C GLN A 18 12.85 13.22 -12.73
N THR A 19 12.26 12.22 -13.38
CA THR A 19 13.01 11.17 -14.07
C THR A 19 13.27 11.59 -15.51
N GLU A 20 14.50 11.39 -16.00
CA GLU A 20 14.80 11.50 -17.43
C GLU A 20 14.41 10.19 -18.12
N HIS A 21 13.76 10.27 -19.28
CA HIS A 21 13.08 9.15 -19.92
C HIS A 21 13.97 7.95 -20.33
N ASP A 22 15.31 8.08 -20.23
CA ASP A 22 16.30 7.08 -20.67
C ASP A 22 17.38 6.76 -19.63
N LYS A 23 17.26 7.24 -18.38
CA LYS A 23 18.25 6.97 -17.32
C LYS A 23 17.65 6.17 -16.19
N SER A 24 18.43 5.20 -15.68
CA SER A 24 18.10 4.54 -14.43
C SER A 24 18.05 5.60 -13.31
N PRO A 25 17.09 5.49 -12.37
CA PRO A 25 17.00 6.45 -11.28
C PRO A 25 18.28 6.40 -10.43
N ASP A 26 18.83 7.57 -10.15
CA ASP A 26 20.01 7.71 -9.32
C ASP A 26 19.75 7.16 -7.91
N ALA A 27 20.66 6.33 -7.44
CA ALA A 27 20.62 5.82 -6.08
C ALA A 27 20.92 6.96 -5.10
N THR A 28 20.08 7.09 -4.08
CA THR A 28 20.23 8.11 -3.03
C THR A 28 19.91 7.51 -1.68
N MET A 29 20.25 8.20 -0.60
CA MET A 29 19.75 7.81 0.71
C MET A 29 18.22 7.79 0.69
N ALA A 30 17.61 6.64 1.02
CA ALA A 30 16.17 6.50 1.04
C ALA A 30 15.57 7.50 2.04
N ALA A 31 14.60 8.29 1.58
CA ALA A 31 13.93 9.31 2.37
C ALA A 31 12.42 9.20 2.19
N GLY A 32 11.68 9.45 3.26
CA GLY A 32 10.22 9.46 3.27
C GLY A 32 9.66 8.90 4.56
N THR A 33 8.35 8.63 4.58
CA THR A 33 7.64 8.23 5.78
C THR A 33 7.66 6.71 5.94
N MET A 34 8.22 6.23 7.07
CA MET A 34 8.23 4.81 7.41
C MET A 34 6.80 4.24 7.41
N GLY A 35 6.63 3.03 6.89
CA GLY A 35 5.32 2.39 6.68
C GLY A 35 4.78 2.54 5.25
N TYR A 36 5.24 3.55 4.51
CA TYR A 36 4.86 3.78 3.11
C TYR A 36 6.01 3.46 2.14
N LEU A 37 7.25 3.37 2.63
CA LEU A 37 8.43 3.12 1.81
C LEU A 37 8.42 1.70 1.22
N ALA A 38 8.65 1.63 -0.08
CA ALA A 38 8.82 0.36 -0.76
C ALA A 38 10.12 -0.33 -0.32
N PRO A 39 10.11 -1.66 -0.08
CA PRO A 39 11.28 -2.39 0.41
C PRO A 39 12.48 -2.30 -0.54
N GLU A 40 12.26 -2.35 -1.85
CA GLU A 40 13.33 -2.19 -2.83
C GLU A 40 13.91 -0.76 -2.84
N TYR A 41 13.12 0.25 -2.49
CA TYR A 41 13.62 1.62 -2.35
C TYR A 41 14.50 1.77 -1.11
N VAL A 42 14.08 1.17 0.01
CA VAL A 42 14.90 1.14 1.24
C VAL A 42 16.23 0.43 0.99
N LEU A 43 16.21 -0.66 0.23
CA LEU A 43 17.41 -1.45 -0.07
C LEU A 43 18.35 -0.77 -1.07
N THR A 44 17.81 -0.23 -2.16
CA THR A 44 18.62 0.23 -3.30
C THR A 44 18.80 1.74 -3.36
N GLY A 45 17.99 2.50 -2.61
CA GLY A 45 17.96 3.96 -2.69
C GLY A 45 17.39 4.52 -3.99
N ARG A 46 16.83 3.66 -4.86
CA ARG A 46 16.28 4.02 -6.18
C ARG A 46 14.77 4.14 -6.14
N ALA A 47 14.26 5.36 -6.24
CA ALA A 47 12.83 5.61 -6.39
C ALA A 47 12.38 5.28 -7.82
N SER A 48 11.15 4.82 -7.98
CA SER A 48 10.53 4.56 -9.28
C SER A 48 9.02 4.74 -9.22
N GLU A 49 8.35 4.74 -10.36
CA GLU A 49 6.87 4.73 -10.38
C GLU A 49 6.28 3.58 -9.55
N LYS A 50 6.97 2.43 -9.48
CA LYS A 50 6.51 1.27 -8.70
C LYS A 50 6.64 1.49 -7.19
N THR A 51 7.60 2.30 -6.74
CA THR A 51 7.73 2.65 -5.32
C THR A 51 6.58 3.58 -4.89
N ASP A 52 6.14 4.46 -5.81
CA ASP A 52 4.97 5.31 -5.60
C ASP A 52 3.66 4.49 -5.60
N VAL A 53 3.52 3.50 -6.49
CA VAL A 53 2.38 2.58 -6.49
C VAL A 53 2.26 1.84 -5.15
N LEU A 54 3.37 1.39 -4.56
CA LEU A 54 3.31 0.76 -3.24
C LEU A 54 2.85 1.73 -2.17
N SER A 55 3.41 2.94 -2.14
CA SER A 55 3.03 3.99 -1.19
C SER A 55 1.54 4.30 -1.29
N TYR A 56 1.02 4.40 -2.52
CA TYR A 56 -0.41 4.56 -2.79
C TYR A 56 -1.23 3.38 -2.27
N GLY A 57 -0.78 2.14 -2.50
CA GLY A 57 -1.43 0.94 -1.97
C GLY A 57 -1.59 0.98 -0.46
N VAL A 58 -0.56 1.43 0.26
CA VAL A 58 -0.62 1.62 1.71
C VAL A 58 -1.65 2.68 2.10
N VAL A 59 -1.70 3.82 1.38
CA VAL A 59 -2.72 4.87 1.62
C VAL A 59 -4.13 4.35 1.40
N VAL A 60 -4.37 3.54 0.35
CA VAL A 60 -5.68 2.91 0.11
C VAL A 60 -6.09 2.03 1.29
N LEU A 61 -5.16 1.21 1.79
CA LEU A 61 -5.41 0.34 2.94
C LEU A 61 -5.60 1.14 4.25
N GLU A 62 -4.86 2.22 4.44
CA GLU A 62 -5.03 3.16 5.57
C GLU A 62 -6.41 3.81 5.53
N VAL A 63 -6.87 4.29 4.37
CA VAL A 63 -8.21 4.89 4.22
C VAL A 63 -9.30 3.86 4.50
N ALA A 64 -9.17 2.64 3.98
CA ALA A 64 -10.15 1.58 4.20
C ALA A 64 -10.24 1.14 5.67
N ASN A 65 -9.13 1.20 6.42
CA ASN A 65 -9.04 0.80 7.83
C ASN A 65 -9.27 1.96 8.82
N GLY A 66 -9.01 3.19 8.40
CA GLY A 66 -9.04 4.36 9.27
C GLY A 66 -7.89 4.43 10.29
N ARG A 67 -6.85 3.60 10.13
CA ARG A 67 -5.69 3.52 11.03
C ARG A 67 -4.39 3.71 10.27
N ARG A 68 -3.41 4.37 10.91
CA ARG A 68 -2.10 4.61 10.31
C ARG A 68 -1.31 3.29 10.19
N PRO A 69 -0.50 3.11 9.14
CA PRO A 69 0.35 1.92 9.00
C PRO A 69 1.38 1.75 10.12
N ILE A 70 1.80 2.86 10.74
CA ILE A 70 2.66 2.88 11.92
C ILE A 70 2.05 3.85 12.93
N GLU A 71 1.61 3.32 14.07
CA GLU A 71 1.18 4.10 15.22
C GLU A 71 2.32 4.13 16.25
N LYS A 72 2.61 5.32 16.81
CA LYS A 72 3.65 5.48 17.83
C LYS A 72 3.20 5.00 19.22
N ASP A 73 1.89 4.87 19.44
CA ASP A 73 1.29 4.67 20.77
C ASP A 73 0.20 3.56 20.82
N ALA A 74 0.18 2.62 19.86
CA ALA A 74 -0.80 1.53 19.89
C ALA A 74 -0.57 0.65 21.14
N PRO A 75 -1.56 0.50 22.06
CA PRO A 75 -1.46 -0.50 23.10
C PRO A 75 -1.37 -1.86 22.41
N ALA A 76 -0.42 -2.69 22.83
CA ALA A 76 -0.21 -4.04 22.30
C ALA A 76 -1.49 -4.86 22.47
N ALA A 77 -2.37 -4.81 21.46
CA ALA A 77 -3.58 -5.59 21.41
C ALA A 77 -3.16 -7.03 21.04
N GLY A 78 -2.86 -7.83 22.05
CA GLY A 78 -2.67 -9.27 21.92
C GLY A 78 -1.30 -9.75 22.41
N ASN A 79 -1.34 -10.67 23.36
CA ASN A 79 -0.17 -11.36 23.91
C ASN A 79 0.68 -12.02 22.82
N GLY A 80 1.91 -11.55 22.63
CA GLY A 80 2.95 -12.32 21.95
C GLY A 80 3.92 -11.48 21.14
N LYS A 81 5.04 -11.11 21.77
CA LYS A 81 6.31 -10.70 21.13
C LYS A 81 6.15 -9.64 20.02
N VAL A 82 6.19 -8.37 20.41
CA VAL A 82 6.49 -7.25 19.50
C VAL A 82 7.98 -7.33 19.11
N GLY A 83 8.31 -8.33 18.29
CA GLY A 83 9.47 -8.29 17.43
C GLY A 83 9.11 -7.45 16.22
N ILE A 84 10.00 -6.55 15.85
CA ILE A 84 10.05 -5.81 14.58
C ILE A 84 9.40 -6.66 13.46
N SER A 85 8.28 -6.20 12.86
CA SER A 85 7.69 -6.68 11.58
C SER A 85 6.39 -7.51 11.55
N SER A 86 5.42 -7.38 12.48
CA SER A 86 4.01 -7.60 12.10
C SER A 86 3.43 -6.31 11.49
N ASN A 87 4.00 -5.95 10.33
CA ASN A 87 3.73 -4.74 9.55
C ASN A 87 2.24 -4.67 9.13
N PHE A 88 1.63 -3.49 9.17
CA PHE A 88 0.22 -3.24 8.85
C PHE A 88 -0.28 -4.01 7.61
N VAL A 89 0.51 -4.00 6.54
CA VAL A 89 0.21 -4.72 5.30
C VAL A 89 0.28 -6.24 5.47
N GLU A 90 1.17 -6.77 6.32
CA GLU A 90 1.26 -8.21 6.64
C GLU A 90 0.01 -8.73 7.34
N TRP A 91 -0.52 -7.94 8.28
CA TRP A 91 -1.78 -8.29 8.96
C TRP A 91 -2.96 -8.34 7.97
N ILE A 92 -3.00 -7.43 6.99
CA ILE A 92 -4.03 -7.47 5.94
C ILE A 92 -3.84 -8.70 5.04
N TRP A 93 -2.59 -9.08 4.72
CA TRP A 93 -2.29 -10.31 4.01
C TRP A 93 -2.73 -11.57 4.77
N SER A 94 -2.58 -11.61 6.10
CA SER A 94 -3.06 -12.77 6.88
C SER A 94 -4.59 -12.87 6.85
N LEU A 95 -5.30 -11.74 6.93
CA LEU A 95 -6.75 -11.71 6.77
C LEU A 95 -7.19 -12.14 5.36
N ARG A 96 -6.42 -11.76 4.32
CA ARG A 96 -6.67 -12.27 2.96
C ARG A 96 -6.53 -13.79 2.88
N GLN A 97 -5.48 -14.33 3.49
CA GLN A 97 -5.23 -15.77 3.54
C GLN A 97 -6.38 -16.52 4.24
N GLU A 98 -6.90 -15.95 5.33
CA GLU A 98 -8.05 -16.49 6.07
C GLU A 98 -9.41 -16.27 5.39
N GLY A 99 -9.48 -15.49 4.30
CA GLY A 99 -10.73 -15.12 3.65
C GLY A 99 -11.58 -14.11 4.43
N LYS A 100 -10.98 -13.38 5.37
CA LYS A 100 -11.64 -12.44 6.28
C LYS A 100 -11.30 -10.98 5.99
N LEU A 101 -11.13 -10.65 4.71
CA LEU A 101 -10.60 -9.35 4.30
C LEU A 101 -11.47 -8.16 4.76
N LEU A 102 -12.80 -8.33 4.85
CA LEU A 102 -13.72 -7.27 5.30
C LEU A 102 -13.52 -6.85 6.77
N ILE A 103 -12.81 -7.65 7.59
CA ILE A 103 -12.43 -7.24 8.96
C ILE A 103 -11.52 -5.99 8.95
N VAL A 104 -10.88 -5.69 7.82
CA VAL A 104 -10.02 -4.50 7.68
C VAL A 104 -10.81 -3.21 7.67
N ALA A 105 -12.11 -3.23 7.32
CA ALA A 105 -12.92 -2.03 7.20
C ALA A 105 -12.91 -1.19 8.50
N ASP A 106 -12.87 0.13 8.35
CA ASP A 106 -12.83 1.08 9.46
C ASP A 106 -14.02 0.85 10.41
N PRO A 107 -13.78 0.53 11.69
CA PRO A 107 -14.85 0.29 12.66
C PRO A 107 -15.83 1.46 12.81
N ARG A 108 -15.39 2.69 12.51
CA ARG A 108 -16.24 3.90 12.57
C ARG A 108 -17.28 3.98 11.45
N LEU A 109 -17.14 3.16 10.41
CA LEU A 109 -18.18 2.99 9.40
C LEU A 109 -19.36 2.17 9.93
N GLU A 110 -19.20 1.42 11.03
CA GLU A 110 -20.28 0.65 11.67
C GLU A 110 -21.01 -0.33 10.72
N GLY A 111 -20.34 -0.77 9.65
CA GLY A 111 -20.92 -1.63 8.61
C GLY A 111 -21.64 -0.88 7.49
N GLU A 112 -21.68 0.45 7.52
CA GLU A 112 -22.28 1.31 6.50
C GLU A 112 -21.33 1.48 5.28
N PHE A 113 -21.09 0.39 4.58
CA PHE A 113 -20.36 0.36 3.31
C PHE A 113 -20.88 -0.77 2.41
N GLU A 114 -20.70 -0.63 1.10
CA GLU A 114 -21.00 -1.71 0.16
C GLU A 114 -19.85 -2.73 0.21
N GLU A 115 -20.17 -4.01 0.46
CA GLU A 115 -19.16 -5.05 0.69
C GLU A 115 -18.30 -5.34 -0.55
N GLY A 116 -18.89 -5.29 -1.74
CA GLY A 116 -18.19 -5.46 -3.00
C GLY A 116 -17.14 -4.37 -3.23
N GLU A 117 -17.53 -3.11 -3.07
CA GLU A 117 -16.68 -1.93 -3.19
C GLU A 117 -15.55 -1.95 -2.15
N MET A 118 -15.88 -2.22 -0.87
CA MET A 118 -14.87 -2.34 0.18
C MET A 118 -13.87 -3.46 -0.13
N ARG A 119 -14.36 -4.63 -0.57
CA ARG A 119 -13.49 -5.73 -0.97
C ARG A 119 -12.61 -5.33 -2.16
N LYS A 120 -13.16 -4.67 -3.18
CA LYS A 120 -12.42 -4.19 -4.35
C LYS A 120 -11.29 -3.24 -3.95
N VAL A 121 -11.59 -2.24 -3.11
CA VAL A 121 -10.60 -1.27 -2.59
C VAL A 121 -9.48 -1.99 -1.84
N LEU A 122 -9.80 -2.95 -0.96
CA LEU A 122 -8.81 -3.71 -0.21
C LEU A 122 -7.94 -4.59 -1.12
N LEU A 123 -8.52 -5.19 -2.16
CA LEU A 123 -7.79 -5.97 -3.16
C LEU A 123 -6.85 -5.09 -3.99
N VAL A 124 -7.30 -3.92 -4.43
CA VAL A 124 -6.47 -2.93 -5.14
C VAL A 124 -5.32 -2.47 -4.26
N GLY A 125 -5.58 -2.17 -2.98
CA GLY A 125 -4.55 -1.82 -2.00
C GLY A 125 -3.48 -2.91 -1.89
N LEU A 126 -3.89 -4.18 -1.74
CA LEU A 126 -2.98 -5.33 -1.68
C LEU A 126 -2.19 -5.54 -2.98
N ALA A 127 -2.81 -5.36 -4.15
CA ALA A 127 -2.14 -5.45 -5.45
C ALA A 127 -1.06 -4.37 -5.60
N CYS A 128 -1.36 -3.15 -5.16
CA CYS A 128 -0.43 -2.03 -5.17
C CYS A 128 0.72 -2.24 -4.18
N SER A 129 0.44 -2.76 -2.98
CA SER A 129 1.43 -3.05 -1.94
C SER A 129 2.11 -4.42 -2.09
N HIS A 130 2.08 -5.00 -3.29
CA HIS A 130 2.72 -6.29 -3.55
C HIS A 130 4.23 -6.21 -3.28
N PRO A 131 4.85 -7.20 -2.60
CA PRO A 131 6.27 -7.12 -2.26
C PRO A 131 7.16 -7.03 -3.52
N ASP A 132 6.84 -7.80 -4.56
CA ASP A 132 7.50 -7.68 -5.88
C ASP A 132 6.97 -6.47 -6.63
N SER A 133 7.86 -5.53 -6.95
CA SER A 133 7.58 -4.31 -7.73
C SER A 133 7.05 -4.58 -9.15
N ILE A 134 7.46 -5.69 -9.77
CA ILE A 134 7.05 -6.03 -11.15
C ILE A 134 5.57 -6.43 -11.18
N ALA A 135 5.12 -7.16 -10.15
CA ALA A 135 3.75 -7.63 -10.03
C ALA A 135 2.74 -6.53 -9.64
N ARG A 136 3.22 -5.36 -9.19
CA ARG A 136 2.33 -4.22 -8.90
C ARG A 136 1.68 -3.71 -10.20
N PRO A 137 0.47 -3.17 -10.17
CA PRO A 137 -0.13 -2.49 -11.33
C PRO A 137 0.64 -1.22 -11.73
N THR A 138 0.25 -0.60 -12.84
CA THR A 138 0.59 0.81 -13.11
C THR A 138 -0.48 1.71 -12.47
N MET A 139 -0.19 2.98 -12.18
CA MET A 139 -1.20 3.90 -11.64
C MET A 139 -2.41 4.05 -12.57
N ARG A 140 -2.21 3.98 -13.90
CA ARG A 140 -3.32 3.91 -14.85
C ARG A 140 -4.19 2.68 -14.63
N GLY A 141 -3.58 1.51 -14.49
CA GLY A 141 -4.30 0.26 -14.21
C GLY A 141 -5.06 0.33 -12.87
N VAL A 142 -4.47 0.99 -11.85
CA VAL A 142 -5.14 1.23 -10.56
C VAL A 142 -6.42 2.03 -10.74
N VAL A 143 -6.38 3.12 -11.51
CA VAL A 143 -7.57 3.93 -11.81
C VAL A 143 -8.64 3.10 -12.53
N GLN A 144 -8.24 2.32 -13.54
CA GLN A 144 -9.17 1.47 -14.29
C GLN A 144 -9.83 0.41 -13.41
N MET A 145 -9.09 -0.19 -12.47
CA MET A 145 -9.65 -1.15 -11.51
C MET A 145 -10.64 -0.50 -10.53
N LEU A 146 -10.40 0.75 -10.12
CA LEU A 146 -11.28 1.47 -9.19
C LEU A 146 -12.56 1.99 -9.87
N LEU A 147 -12.49 2.29 -11.16
CA LEU A 147 -13.62 2.76 -11.98
C LEU A 147 -14.42 1.62 -12.65
N ASP A 148 -14.13 0.37 -12.31
CA ASP A 148 -14.74 -0.82 -12.93
C ASP A 148 -14.54 -0.93 -14.46
N GLU A 149 -13.48 -0.28 -14.97
CA GLU A 149 -13.07 -0.36 -16.37
C GLU A 149 -12.15 -1.56 -16.66
N ALA A 150 -11.62 -2.19 -15.61
CA ALA A 150 -10.78 -3.38 -15.69
C ALA A 150 -10.97 -4.27 -14.45
N GLU A 151 -10.78 -5.59 -14.61
CA GLU A 151 -10.77 -6.51 -13.47
C GLU A 151 -9.57 -6.25 -12.55
N VAL A 152 -9.78 -6.44 -11.24
CA VAL A 152 -8.68 -6.36 -10.28
C VAL A 152 -7.67 -7.48 -10.56
N LEU A 153 -6.39 -7.11 -10.65
CA LEU A 153 -5.31 -8.09 -10.81
C LEU A 153 -5.44 -9.22 -9.79
N ILE A 154 -5.13 -10.45 -10.20
CA ILE A 154 -5.21 -11.62 -9.33
C ILE A 154 -4.20 -11.46 -8.18
N VAL A 155 -4.71 -10.97 -7.05
CA VAL A 155 -3.95 -10.95 -5.80
C VAL A 155 -3.98 -12.35 -5.20
N PRO A 156 -2.82 -13.00 -4.97
CA PRO A 156 -2.76 -14.34 -4.41
C PRO A 156 -3.41 -14.39 -3.02
N ARG A 157 -3.80 -15.59 -2.57
CA ARG A 157 -4.36 -15.75 -1.21
C ARG A 157 -3.29 -15.65 -0.13
N THR A 158 -2.09 -16.12 -0.42
CA THR A 158 -0.94 -16.03 0.47
C THR A 158 0.00 -14.95 -0.02
N LYS A 159 0.66 -14.26 0.92
CA LYS A 159 1.68 -13.28 0.55
C LYS A 159 2.82 -13.96 -0.23
N PRO A 160 3.22 -13.42 -1.39
CA PRO A 160 4.38 -13.94 -2.11
C PRO A 160 5.68 -13.61 -1.38
N PHE A 161 6.60 -14.57 -1.38
CA PHE A 161 7.97 -14.33 -0.93
C PHE A 161 8.74 -13.61 -2.03
N THR A 162 9.41 -12.52 -1.69
CA THR A 162 10.41 -11.89 -2.55
C THR A 162 11.80 -12.16 -2.01
N SER A 163 12.64 -12.83 -2.78
CA SER A 163 14.09 -12.81 -2.56
C SER A 163 14.67 -11.61 -3.30
N TYR A 164 15.24 -10.67 -2.56
CA TYR A 164 16.09 -9.64 -3.15
C TYR A 164 17.47 -10.28 -3.37
N SER A 165 17.79 -10.62 -4.62
CA SER A 165 19.14 -11.03 -4.99
C SER A 165 19.96 -9.76 -5.27
N THR A 166 20.92 -9.45 -4.41
CA THR A 166 21.92 -8.42 -4.70
C THR A 166 22.92 -9.00 -5.70
N SER A 167 22.81 -8.61 -6.96
CA SER A 167 23.91 -8.75 -7.94
C SER A 167 24.85 -7.56 -7.85
#